data_AF-A0A1F4BD49-F1
#
_entry.id   AF-A0A1F4BD49-F1
#
_cell.length_a   1.000
_cell.length_b   1.000
_cell.length_c   1.000
_cell.angle_alpha   90.00
_cell.angle_beta   90.00
_cell.angle_gamma   90.00
#
_symmetry.space_group_name_H-M   'P 1'
#
loop_
_entity.id
_entity.type
_entity.pdbx_description
1 polymer ?
#
loop_
_entity_poly.entity_id
_entity_poly.type
_entity_poly.pdbx_seq_one_letter_code
_entity_poly.pdbx_strand_id
1 'polypeptide(L)'
;MVLDRRIPANVPNIKTDLLFLRCRDAVIFGAKRENWRPPSYRFAPNYLRDLAPPAAEEAAAELEGYKLRWPEFERELQRDRRETEERAEAVRLDGEKAQKQAASEKRKQAAAAAKA
;
A
#
# COMPACT_ATOMS: atom_id res chain seq x y z
N MET A 1 -9.25 2.33 -6.03
CA MET A 1 -9.64 3.57 -5.33
C MET A 1 -8.78 4.69 -5.91
N VAL A 2 -9.30 5.92 -5.95
CA VAL A 2 -8.60 7.07 -6.53
C VAL A 2 -8.40 8.12 -5.46
N LEU A 3 -7.20 8.69 -5.41
CA LEU A 3 -6.89 9.86 -4.58
C LEU A 3 -7.07 11.12 -5.44
N ASP A 4 -8.17 11.84 -5.22
CA ASP A 4 -8.42 13.10 -5.94
C ASP A 4 -7.69 14.26 -5.26
N ARG A 5 -6.70 14.84 -5.94
CA ARG A 5 -5.92 15.98 -5.44
C ARG A 5 -6.67 17.31 -5.45
N ARG A 6 -7.85 17.39 -6.08
CA ARG A 6 -8.73 18.56 -6.02
C ARG A 6 -9.43 18.68 -4.67
N ILE A 7 -9.51 17.59 -3.91
CA ILE A 7 -10.02 17.60 -2.54
C ILE A 7 -8.94 18.20 -1.63
N PRO A 8 -9.24 19.27 -0.85
CA PRO A 8 -8.26 19.93 0.01
C PRO A 8 -7.49 18.96 0.91
N ALA A 9 -8.17 18.01 1.54
CA ALA A 9 -7.54 17.02 2.43
C ALA A 9 -6.44 16.15 1.78
N ASN A 10 -6.46 16.01 0.44
CA ASN A 10 -5.54 15.18 -0.34
C ASN A 10 -4.36 15.95 -0.91
N VAL A 11 -4.31 17.27 -0.73
CA VAL A 11 -3.19 18.11 -1.18
C VAL A 11 -1.93 17.74 -0.39
N PRO A 12 -0.73 17.77 -1.00
CA PRO A 12 0.53 17.62 -0.27
C PRO A 12 0.65 18.63 0.89
N ASN A 13 1.42 18.28 1.92
CA ASN A 13 1.71 19.15 3.08
C ASN A 13 0.53 19.50 4.00
N ILE A 14 -0.66 18.94 3.75
CA ILE A 14 -1.80 19.07 4.67
C ILE A 14 -1.81 17.89 5.64
N LYS A 15 -1.88 18.17 6.94
CA LYS A 15 -1.85 17.18 8.04
C LYS A 15 -3.24 16.62 8.39
N THR A 16 -4.06 16.38 7.38
CA THR A 16 -5.38 15.74 7.53
C THR A 16 -5.36 14.35 6.93
N ASP A 17 -6.29 13.51 7.39
CA ASP A 17 -6.55 12.21 6.80
C ASP A 17 -6.93 12.34 5.32
N LEU A 18 -6.53 11.34 4.55
CA LEU A 18 -6.75 11.28 3.12
C LEU A 18 -8.14 10.74 2.82
N LEU A 19 -8.79 11.32 1.82
CA LEU A 19 -10.10 10.90 1.35
C LEU A 19 -9.95 10.20 -0.01
N PHE A 20 -10.32 8.94 -0.06
CA PHE A 20 -10.31 8.13 -1.28
C PHE A 20 -11.71 7.95 -1.81
N LEU A 21 -11.85 8.09 -3.13
CA LEU A 21 -13.08 7.72 -3.82
C LEU A 21 -12.97 6.27 -4.31
N ARG A 22 -13.94 5.43 -3.93
CA ARG A 22 -14.07 4.08 -4.49
C ARG A 22 -14.81 4.16 -5.82
N CYS A 23 -14.13 3.84 -6.92
CA CYS A 23 -14.69 4.01 -8.27
C CYS A 23 -15.91 3.13 -8.56
N ARG A 24 -16.09 2.02 -7.83
CA ARG A 24 -17.20 1.09 -8.07
C ARG A 24 -18.56 1.69 -7.72
N ASP A 25 -18.62 2.52 -6.69
CA ASP A 25 -19.88 2.97 -6.08
C ASP A 25 -19.82 4.41 -5.54
N ALA A 26 -18.77 5.16 -5.88
CA ALA A 26 -18.54 6.54 -5.47
C ALA A 26 -18.53 6.77 -3.94
N VAL A 27 -18.27 5.73 -3.14
CA VAL A 27 -18.17 5.86 -1.69
C VAL A 27 -16.84 6.50 -1.31
N ILE A 28 -16.88 7.45 -0.38
CA ILE A 28 -15.70 8.11 0.19
C ILE A 28 -15.19 7.30 1.40
N PHE A 29 -13.89 7.04 1.42
CA PHE A 29 -13.20 6.35 2.50
C PHE A 29 -12.07 7.22 3.06
N GLY A 30 -12.01 7.36 4.39
CA GLY A 30 -10.94 8.05 5.08
C GLY A 30 -9.77 7.12 5.42
N ALA A 31 -8.55 7.52 5.10
CA ALA A 31 -7.34 6.81 5.52
C ALA A 31 -6.40 7.74 6.29
N LYS A 32 -5.86 7.23 7.41
CA LYS A 32 -4.85 7.97 8.17
C LYS A 32 -3.61 8.22 7.33
N ARG A 33 -3.24 9.48 7.17
CA ARG A 33 -2.10 9.89 6.34
C ARG A 33 -0.78 9.28 6.80
N GLU A 34 -0.60 9.13 8.11
CA GLU A 34 0.56 8.48 8.75
C GLU A 34 0.73 7.01 8.34
N ASN A 35 -0.39 6.33 8.07
CA ASN A 35 -0.41 4.92 7.67
C ASN A 35 -0.48 4.76 6.14
N TRP A 36 -0.64 5.86 5.41
CA TRP A 36 -0.77 5.80 3.96
C TRP A 36 0.61 5.72 3.33
N ARG A 37 0.87 4.57 2.71
CA ARG A 37 2.03 4.39 1.82
C ARG A 37 1.63 4.86 0.43
N PRO A 38 2.18 5.97 -0.09
CA PRO A 38 1.88 6.39 -1.44
C PRO A 38 2.27 5.27 -2.41
N PRO A 39 1.38 4.90 -3.36
CA PRO A 39 1.76 3.97 -4.41
C PRO A 39 2.94 4.53 -5.20
N SER A 40 3.92 3.69 -5.47
CA SER A 40 5.07 4.00 -6.32
C SER A 40 4.60 4.10 -7.77
N TYR A 41 4.11 5.28 -8.18
CA TYR A 41 3.83 5.54 -9.58
C TYR A 41 5.16 5.72 -10.32
N ARG A 42 5.64 4.64 -10.95
CA ARG A 42 6.65 4.77 -12.00
C ARG A 42 5.93 4.89 -13.33
N PHE A 43 5.73 6.16 -13.72
CA PHE A 43 5.43 6.65 -15.07
C PHE A 43 4.13 6.15 -15.72
N ALA A 44 3.18 7.08 -15.93
CA ALA A 44 1.99 6.85 -16.75
C ALA A 44 2.18 7.55 -18.12
N PRO A 45 2.02 6.85 -19.26
CA PRO A 45 2.20 7.43 -20.61
C PRO A 45 1.35 8.68 -20.89
N ASN A 46 0.20 8.80 -20.23
CA ASN A 46 -0.68 9.97 -20.36
C ASN A 46 -0.05 11.27 -19.83
N TYR A 47 0.88 11.18 -18.87
CA TYR A 47 1.58 12.34 -18.31
C TYR A 47 2.39 13.08 -19.39
N LEU A 48 2.99 12.37 -20.34
CA LEU A 48 3.77 12.99 -21.42
C LEU A 48 2.90 13.77 -22.42
N ARG A 49 1.64 13.37 -22.60
CA ARG A 49 0.72 14.02 -23.55
C ARG A 49 0.25 15.40 -23.10
N ASP A 50 0.21 15.62 -21.78
CA ASP A 50 -0.33 16.85 -21.20
C ASP A 50 0.77 17.89 -20.88
N LEU A 51 2.04 17.55 -21.15
CA LEU A 51 3.17 18.45 -20.95
C LEU A 51 3.41 19.34 -22.18
N ALA A 52 3.88 20.56 -21.92
CA ALA A 52 4.38 21.43 -22.98
C ALA A 52 5.61 20.78 -23.66
N PRO A 53 5.85 21.01 -24.97
CA PRO A 53 6.85 20.29 -25.76
C PRO A 53 8.24 20.15 -25.11
N PRO A 54 8.88 21.19 -24.54
CA PRO A 54 10.21 21.03 -23.94
C PRO A 54 10.19 20.11 -22.69
N ALA A 55 9.13 20.17 -21.89
CA ALA A 55 8.98 19.30 -20.72
C ALA A 55 8.58 17.86 -21.12
N ALA A 56 7.83 17.71 -22.21
CA ALA A 56 7.48 16.41 -22.76
C ALA A 56 8.71 15.67 -23.31
N GLU A 57 9.61 16.39 -23.99
CA GLU A 57 10.87 15.83 -24.52
C GLU A 57 11.83 15.39 -23.41
N GLU A 58 12.02 16.22 -22.38
CA GLU A 58 12.85 15.87 -21.22
C GLU A 58 12.30 14.64 -20.49
N ALA A 59 10.99 14.61 -20.24
CA ALA A 59 10.34 13.48 -19.59
C ALA A 59 10.33 12.21 -20.47
N ALA A 60 10.28 12.35 -21.80
CA ALA A 60 10.42 11.23 -22.72
C ALA A 60 11.85 10.64 -22.72
N ALA A 61 12.87 11.49 -22.66
CA ALA A 61 14.26 11.05 -22.55
C ALA A 61 14.51 10.32 -21.21
N GLU A 62 13.95 10.84 -20.11
CA GLU A 62 14.01 10.19 -18.80
C GLU A 62 13.29 8.82 -18.84
N LEU A 63 12.11 8.74 -19.48
CA LEU A 63 11.37 7.49 -19.65
C LEU A 63 12.18 6.43 -20.40
N GLU A 64 12.87 6.79 -21.48
CA GLU A 64 13.75 5.85 -22.20
C GLU A 64 14.90 5.37 -21.31
N GLY A 65 15.48 6.25 -20.49
CA GLY A 65 16.47 5.88 -19.47
C GLY A 65 15.94 4.85 -18.46
N TYR A 66 14.69 5.00 -18.02
CA TYR A 66 14.06 4.02 -17.13
C TYR A 66 13.69 2.71 -17.84
N LYS A 67 13.27 2.75 -19.10
CA LYS A 67 12.96 1.55 -19.89
C LYS A 67 14.18 0.65 -20.06
N LEU A 68 15.35 1.25 -20.27
CA LEU A 68 16.62 0.51 -20.35
C LEU A 68 16.93 -0.24 -19.05
N ARG A 69 16.54 0.33 -17.91
CA ARG A 69 16.71 -0.25 -16.56
C ARG A 69 15.50 -1.04 -16.06
N TRP A 70 14.50 -1.22 -16.92
CA TRP A 70 13.24 -1.86 -16.55
C TRP A 70 13.42 -3.31 -16.08
N PRO A 71 14.27 -4.14 -16.70
CA PRO A 71 14.50 -5.51 -16.22
C PRO A 71 15.02 -5.57 -14.78
N GLU A 72 15.93 -4.66 -14.41
CA GLU A 72 16.45 -4.56 -13.04
C GLU A 72 15.35 -4.13 -12.07
N PHE A 73 14.55 -3.13 -12.46
CA PHE A 73 13.44 -2.65 -11.65
C PHE A 73 12.33 -3.68 -11.48
N GLU A 74 12.06 -4.48 -12.51
CA GLU A 74 11.08 -5.56 -12.43
C GLU A 74 11.54 -6.62 -11.43
N ARG A 75 12.83 -6.98 -11.43
CA ARG A 75 13.39 -7.90 -10.45
C ARG A 75 13.31 -7.35 -9.03
N GLU A 76 13.65 -6.08 -8.83
CA GLU A 76 13.49 -5.42 -7.52
C GLU A 76 12.04 -5.42 -7.06
N LEU A 77 11.10 -5.08 -7.95
CA LEU A 77 9.66 -5.05 -7.63
C LEU A 77 9.14 -6.44 -7.24
N GLN A 78 9.58 -7.49 -7.94
CA GLN A 78 9.21 -8.87 -7.61
C GLN A 78 9.80 -9.31 -6.27
N ARG A 79 11.04 -8.92 -5.97
CA ARG A 79 11.66 -9.16 -4.66
C ARG A 79 10.85 -8.48 -3.56
N ASP A 80 10.57 -7.19 -3.70
CA ASP A 80 9.84 -6.42 -2.70
C ASP A 80 8.42 -6.96 -2.46
N ARG A 81 7.74 -7.43 -3.52
CA ARG A 81 6.46 -8.13 -3.42
C ARG A 81 6.59 -9.40 -2.60
N ARG A 82 7.54 -10.26 -2.93
CA ARG A 82 7.77 -11.52 -2.22
C ARG A 82 8.10 -11.26 -0.74
N GLU A 83 9.00 -10.33 -0.44
CA GLU A 83 9.34 -9.97 0.95
C GLU A 83 8.12 -9.45 1.73
N THR A 84 7.24 -8.69 1.07
CA THR A 84 6.01 -8.17 1.69
C THR A 84 5.03 -9.30 1.98
N GLU A 85 4.86 -10.24 1.04
CA GLU A 85 4.02 -11.43 1.21
C GLU A 85 4.54 -12.34 2.33
N GLU A 86 5.84 -12.60 2.37
CA GLU A 86 6.49 -13.40 3.43
C GLU A 86 6.30 -12.75 4.82
N ARG A 87 6.48 -11.43 4.93
CA ARG A 87 6.23 -10.70 6.18
C ARG A 87 4.76 -10.77 6.60
N ALA A 88 3.83 -10.63 5.65
CA ALA A 88 2.40 -10.72 5.94
C ALA A 88 2.01 -12.13 6.40
N GLU A 89 2.59 -13.16 5.80
CA GLU A 89 2.36 -14.55 6.19
C GLU A 89 2.94 -14.87 7.57
N ALA A 90 4.16 -14.41 7.88
CA ALA A 90 4.76 -14.56 9.19
C ALA A 90 3.87 -13.96 10.30
N VAL A 91 3.38 -12.73 10.08
CA VAL A 91 2.46 -12.07 11.02
C VAL A 91 1.17 -12.88 11.21
N ARG A 92 0.62 -13.47 10.14
CA ARG A 92 -0.57 -14.32 10.21
C ARG A 92 -0.31 -15.57 11.05
N LEU A 93 0.79 -16.28 10.80
CA LEU A 93 1.14 -17.52 11.51
C LEU A 93 1.39 -17.25 13.00
N ASP A 94 2.05 -16.15 13.34
CA ASP A 94 2.28 -15.77 14.74
C ASP A 94 0.97 -15.40 15.44
N GLY A 95 0.07 -14.70 14.75
CA GLY A 95 -1.28 -14.43 15.23
C GLY A 95 -2.08 -15.71 15.51
N GLU A 96 -2.04 -16.69 14.61
CA GLU A 96 -2.72 -17.99 14.79
C GLU A 96 -2.14 -18.80 15.96
N LYS A 97 -0.81 -18.81 16.12
CA LYS A 97 -0.14 -19.47 17.26
C LYS A 97 -0.56 -18.83 18.58
N ALA A 98 -0.55 -17.51 18.66
CA ALA A 98 -0.96 -16.78 19.86
C ALA A 98 -2.43 -17.07 20.22
N GLN A 99 -3.33 -17.11 19.24
CA GLN A 99 -4.73 -17.47 19.46
C GLN A 99 -4.90 -18.90 19.98
N LYS A 100 -4.19 -19.88 19.39
CA LYS A 100 -4.24 -21.28 19.84
C LYS A 100 -3.71 -21.44 21.26
N GLN A 101 -2.62 -20.75 21.61
CA GLN A 101 -2.06 -20.76 22.96
C GLN A 101 -3.05 -20.15 23.97
N ALA A 102 -3.59 -18.96 23.68
CA ALA A 102 -4.57 -18.31 24.54
C ALA A 102 -5.85 -19.15 24.75
N ALA A 103 -6.32 -19.84 23.69
CA ALA A 103 -7.48 -20.73 23.80
C ALA A 103 -7.19 -21.97 24.66
N SER A 104 -5.99 -22.54 24.56
CA SER A 104 -5.55 -23.67 25.40
C SER A 104 -5.44 -23.27 26.87
N GLU A 105 -4.83 -22.11 27.16
CA GLU A 105 -4.73 -21.57 28.52
C GLU A 105 -6.09 -21.30 29.14
N LYS A 106 -7.01 -20.66 28.40
CA LYS A 106 -8.39 -20.46 28.85
C LYS A 106 -9.11 -21.77 29.17
N ARG A 107 -8.93 -22.80 28.34
CA ARG A 107 -9.50 -24.13 28.61
C ARG A 107 -8.90 -24.77 29.86
N LYS A 108 -7.60 -24.66 30.08
CA LYS A 108 -6.93 -25.16 31.30
C LYS A 108 -7.43 -24.43 32.55
N GLN A 109 -7.56 -23.11 32.50
CA GLN A 109 -8.07 -22.30 33.61
C GLN A 109 -9.53 -22.64 33.93
N ALA A 110 -10.39 -22.78 32.93
CA ALA A 110 -11.78 -23.18 33.11
C ALA A 110 -11.92 -24.59 33.72
N ALA A 111 -11.10 -25.55 33.28
CA ALA A 111 -11.10 -26.91 33.81
C ALA A 111 -10.57 -26.98 35.26
N ALA A 112 -9.62 -26.13 35.63
CA ALA A 112 -9.14 -26.01 37.01
C ALA A 112 -10.19 -25.38 37.93
N ALA A 113 -10.88 -24.34 37.47
CA ALA A 113 -11.93 -23.66 38.23
C ALA A 113 -13.18 -24.55 38.45
N ALA A 114 -13.48 -25.48 37.55
CA ALA A 114 -14.61 -26.41 37.70
C ALA A 114 -14.33 -27.60 38.64
N LYS A 115 -13.09 -27.78 39.09
CA LYS A 115 -12.66 -28.83 40.03
C LYS A 115 -12.44 -28.33 41.46
N ALA A 116 -12.56 -27.03 41.68
CA ALA A 116 -12.57 -26.38 42.99
C ALA A 116 -14.02 -26.19 43.46
#